data_AF-A0A1J5TRM6-F1
#
_entry.id   AF-A0A1J5TRM6-F1
#
_cell.length_a   1.000
_cell.length_b   1.000
_cell.length_c   1.000
_cell.angle_alpha   90.00
_cell.angle_beta   90.00
_cell.angle_gamma   90.00
#
_symmetry.space_group_name_H-M   'P 1'
#
loop_
_entity.id
_entity.type
_entity.pdbx_description
1 polymer ?
#
loop_
_entity_poly.entity_id
_entity_poly.type
_entity_poly.pdbx_seq_one_letter_code
_entity_poly.pdbx_strand_id
1 'polypeptide(L)' 'MKELERVRWRCRRGLLELDIVLGRFIEQRYATMDNEQRIVFDELLDLPDTELWDLITGKREPAPAHQRVVLGWLKEV' A
#
# COMPACT_ATOMS: atom_id res chain seq x y z
N MET A 1 2.72 12.61 13.42
CA MET A 1 4.07 12.24 12.92
C MET A 1 4.39 10.76 13.12
N LYS A 2 4.12 10.15 14.29
CA LYS A 2 4.47 8.74 14.57
C LYS A 2 3.88 7.67 13.63
N GLU A 3 2.66 7.85 13.11
CA GLU A 3 2.04 6.86 12.21
C GLU A 3 2.69 6.82 10.83
N LEU A 4 2.99 7.98 10.23
CA LEU A 4 3.65 8.04 8.92
C LEU A 4 5.02 7.36 8.96
N GLU A 5 5.78 7.60 10.03
CA GLU A 5 7.11 6.99 10.23
C GLU A 5 7.02 5.47 10.43
N ARG A 6 6.00 5.00 11.17
CA ARG A 6 5.73 3.56 11.35
C ARG A 6 5.40 2.89 10.01
N VAL A 7 4.53 3.50 9.23
CA VAL A 7 4.08 2.97 7.94
C VAL A 7 5.22 3.02 6.92
N ARG A 8 6.00 4.10 6.88
CA ARG A 8 7.22 4.21 6.07
C ARG A 8 8.22 3.09 6.40
N TRP A 9 8.37 2.75 7.68
CA TRP A 9 9.19 1.61 8.09
C TRP A 9 8.64 0.26 7.62
N ARG A 10 7.32 0.05 7.66
CA ARG A 10 6.67 -1.18 7.15
C ARG A 10 6.78 -1.36 5.64
N CYS A 11 7.01 -0.27 4.91
CA CYS A 11 7.19 -0.28 3.46
C CYS A 11 8.61 -0.61 3.03
N ARG A 12 9.57 -0.61 3.96
CA ARG A 12 10.95 -1.05 3.70
C ARG A 12 11.00 -2.56 3.58
N ARG A 13 10.81 -3.03 2.35
CA ARG A 13 10.68 -4.45 1.99
C ARG A 13 11.86 -4.90 1.14
N GLY A 14 12.00 -6.22 0.96
CA GLY A 14 13.12 -6.80 0.21
C GLY A 14 13.12 -6.50 -1.29
N LEU A 15 11.99 -6.01 -1.82
CA LEU A 15 11.81 -5.69 -3.24
C LEU A 15 11.87 -4.17 -3.47
N LEU A 16 12.84 -3.73 -4.27
CA LEU A 16 13.08 -2.32 -4.57
C LEU A 16 11.86 -1.65 -5.22
N GLU A 17 11.22 -2.34 -6.17
CA GLU A 17 10.05 -1.81 -6.88
C GLU A 17 8.89 -1.54 -5.93
N LEU A 18 8.67 -2.46 -4.99
CA LEU A 18 7.63 -2.32 -3.97
C LEU A 18 7.93 -1.17 -3.01
N ASP A 19 9.19 -1.01 -2.59
CA ASP A 19 9.62 0.10 -1.73
C ASP A 19 9.40 1.46 -2.41
N ILE A 20 9.71 1.59 -3.71
CA ILE A 20 9.50 2.82 -4.48
C ILE A 20 8.00 3.16 -4.60
N VAL A 21 7.18 2.17 -4.99
CA VAL A 21 5.72 2.36 -5.15
C VAL A 21 5.09 2.76 -3.82
N LEU A 22 5.37 2.01 -2.75
CA LEU A 22 4.83 2.29 -1.42
C LEU A 22 5.33 3.63 -0.86
N GLY A 23 6.61 3.96 -1.05
CA GLY A 23 7.19 5.22 -0.61
C GLY A 23 6.51 6.42 -1.28
N ARG A 24 6.40 6.40 -2.61
CA ARG A 24 5.69 7.46 -3.36
C ARG A 24 4.22 7.54 -2.98
N PHE A 25 3.59 6.39 -2.78
CA PHE A 25 2.18 6.32 -2.41
C PHE A 25 1.95 6.98 -1.06
N ILE A 26 2.81 6.70 -0.08
CA ILE A 26 2.70 7.30 1.25
C ILE A 26 2.90 8.81 1.19
N GLU A 27 3.91 9.27 0.44
CA GLU A 27 4.21 10.71 0.36
C GLU A 27 3.13 11.50 -0.38
N GLN A 28 2.46 10.91 -1.37
CA GLN A 28 1.41 11.59 -2.16
C GLN A 28 -0.02 11.41 -1.61
N ARG A 29 -0.35 10.22 -1.10
CA ARG A 29 -1.73 9.84 -0.74
C ARG A 29 -1.99 9.70 0.75
N TYR A 30 -1.00 9.30 1.56
CA TYR A 30 -1.24 9.10 3.00
C TYR A 30 -1.70 10.37 3.72
N ALA A 31 -1.22 11.54 3.28
CA ALA A 31 -1.63 12.84 3.81
C ALA A 31 -3.09 13.20 3.48
N THR A 32 -3.63 12.66 2.38
CA THR A 32 -5.00 12.92 1.90
C THR A 32 -5.98 11.78 2.21
N MET A 33 -5.49 10.66 2.76
CA MET A 33 -6.31 9.50 3.11
C MET A 33 -7.07 9.67 4.42
N ASP A 34 -8.33 9.25 4.41
CA ASP A 34 -9.19 9.08 5.58
C ASP A 34 -8.78 7.85 6.42
N ASN A 35 -9.25 7.81 7.68
CA ASN A 35 -8.92 6.71 8.61
C ASN A 35 -9.32 5.33 8.08
N GLU A 36 -10.46 5.20 7.40
CA GLU A 36 -10.91 3.93 6.80
C GLU A 36 -9.93 3.44 5.73
N GLN A 37 -9.44 4.35 4.89
CA GLN A 37 -8.50 4.03 3.83
C GLN A 37 -7.12 3.64 4.38
N ARG A 38 -6.71 4.28 5.49
CA ARG A 38 -5.49 3.92 6.21
C ARG A 38 -5.57 2.52 6.83
N ILE A 39 -6.73 2.14 7.38
CA ILE A 39 -6.95 0.79 7.92
C ILE A 39 -6.78 -0.24 6.80
N VAL A 40 -7.43 -0.02 5.65
CA VAL A 40 -7.31 -0.90 4.48
C VAL A 40 -5.88 -0.99 3.99
N PHE A 41 -5.14 0.13 4.00
CA PHE A 41 -3.73 0.13 3.63
C PHE A 41 -2.86 -0.63 4.64
N ASP A 42 -3.12 -0.52 5.94
CA ASP A 42 -2.40 -1.29 6.97
C ASP A 42 -2.70 -2.79 6.84
N GLU A 43 -3.94 -3.18 6.51
CA GLU A 43 -4.30 -4.57 6.20
C GLU A 43 -3.55 -5.09 4.95
N LEU A 44 -3.41 -4.27 3.91
CA LEU A 44 -2.60 -4.62 2.74
C LEU A 44 -1.11 -4.76 3.08
N LEU A 45 -0.61 -3.93 3.99
CA LEU A 45 0.76 -4.01 4.50
C LEU A 45 1.00 -5.17 5.47
N ASP A 46 -0.04 -5.84 5.94
CA ASP A 46 0.09 -7.09 6.70
C ASP A 46 0.38 -8.28 5.76
N LEU A 47 0.04 -8.16 4.48
CA LEU A 47 0.31 -9.17 3.46
C LEU A 47 1.82 -9.32 3.16
N PRO A 48 2.27 -10.53 2.80
CA PRO A 48 3.65 -10.76 2.39
C PRO A 48 3.99 -10.01 1.10
N ASP A 49 5.28 -9.68 0.94
CA ASP A 49 5.80 -8.86 -0.19
C ASP A 49 5.33 -9.37 -1.54
N THR A 50 5.38 -10.69 -1.72
CA THR A 50 5.04 -11.35 -2.96
C THR A 50 3.56 -11.19 -3.29
N GLU A 51 2.66 -11.31 -2.31
CA GLU A 51 1.22 -11.17 -2.55
C GLU A 51 0.81 -9.72 -2.76
N LEU A 52 1.39 -8.79 -2.01
CA LEU A 52 1.17 -7.36 -2.21
C LEU A 52 1.62 -6.95 -3.62
N TRP A 53 2.78 -7.43 -4.06
CA TRP A 53 3.28 -7.20 -5.41
C TRP A 53 2.39 -7.84 -6.48
N ASP A 54 1.87 -9.05 -6.25
CA ASP A 54 0.96 -9.74 -7.17
C ASP A 54 -0.36 -8.95 -7.34
N LEU A 55 -0.88 -8.34 -6.28
CA LEU A 55 -2.05 -7.47 -6.30
C LEU A 55 -1.79 -6.15 -7.07
N ILE A 56 -0.63 -5.53 -6.83
CA ILE A 56 -0.21 -4.29 -7.52
C ILE A 56 0.03 -4.54 -9.01
N THR A 57 0.67 -5.66 -9.35
CA THR A 57 0.90 -6.04 -10.75
C THR A 57 -0.35 -6.60 -11.44
N GLY A 58 -1.45 -6.82 -10.69
CA GLY A 58 -2.71 -7.34 -11.21
C GLY A 58 -2.69 -8.82 -11.56
N LYS A 59 -1.68 -9.56 -11.08
CA LYS A 59 -1.62 -11.02 -11.15
C LYS A 59 -2.61 -11.68 -10.18
N ARG A 60 -2.98 -10.96 -9.11
CA ARG A 60 -4.04 -11.35 -8.17
C ARG A 60 -5.17 -10.34 -8.14
N GLU A 61 -6.40 -10.85 -8.01
CA GLU A 61 -7.58 -10.03 -7.79
C GLU A 61 -7.77 -9.74 -6.28
N PRO A 62 -7.99 -8.48 -5.89
CA PRO A 62 -8.34 -8.16 -4.51
C PRO A 62 -9.73 -8.68 -4.14
N ALA A 63 -9.85 -9.30 -2.97
CA ALA A 63 -11.11 -9.89 -2.51
C ALA A 63 -12.15 -8.83 -2.09
N PRO A 64 -11.82 -7.77 -1.32
CA PRO A 64 -12.77 -6.75 -0.93
C PRO A 64 -12.81 -5.53 -1.87
N ALA A 65 -14.00 -4.93 -2.02
CA ALA A 65 -14.20 -3.71 -2.80
C ALA A 65 -13.38 -2.51 -2.29
N HIS A 66 -13.13 -2.42 -0.98
CA HIS A 66 -12.33 -1.33 -0.39
C HIS A 66 -10.84 -1.47 -0.70
N GLN A 67 -10.30 -2.69 -0.81
CA GLN A 67 -8.91 -2.91 -1.25
C GLN A 67 -8.72 -2.53 -2.71
N ARG A 68 -9.74 -2.74 -3.56
CA ARG A 68 -9.69 -2.33 -4.99
C ARG A 68 -9.40 -0.84 -5.15
N VAL A 69 -9.98 0.01 -4.29
CA VAL A 69 -9.78 1.46 -4.36
C VAL A 69 -8.33 1.82 -4.05
N VAL A 70 -7.80 1.32 -2.93
CA VAL A 70 -6.40 1.58 -2.51
C VAL A 70 -5.40 1.00 -3.51
N LEU A 71 -5.66 -0.20 -4.04
CA LEU A 71 -4.83 -0.82 -5.07
C LEU A 71 -4.88 -0.06 -6.40
N GLY A 72 -6.02 0.52 -6.76
CA GLY A 72 -6.12 1.40 -7.92
C GLY A 72 -5.16 2.58 -7.80
N TRP A 73 -5.13 3.22 -6.64
CA TRP A 73 -4.19 4.31 -6.38
C TRP A 73 -2.73 3.87 -6.34
N LEU A 74 -2.43 2.67 -5.81
CA LEU A 74 -1.08 2.10 -5.84
C LEU A 74 -0.59 1.82 -7.27
N LYS A 75 -1.50 1.49 -8.19
CA LYS A 75 -1.20 1.27 -9.61
C LYS A 75 -0.95 2.56 -10.39
N GLU A 76 -1.45 3.70 -9.91
CA GLU A 76 -1.34 5.00 -10.58
C GLU A 76 -0.20 5.90 -10.07
N VAL A 77 0.60 5.41 -9.12
CA VAL A 77 1.74 6.11 -8.51
C VAL A 77 3.08 5.71 -9.13
#